data_AF-A0A098Q2Y7-F1
#
_entry.id   AF-A0A098Q2Y7-F1
#
_cell.length_a   1.000
_cell.length_b   1.000
_cell.length_c   1.000
_cell.angle_alpha   90.00
_cell.angle_beta   90.00
_cell.angle_gamma   90.00
#
_symmetry.space_group_name_H-M   'P 1'
#
loop_
_entity.id
_entity.type
_entity.pdbx_description
1 polymer ?
#
loop_
_entity_poly.entity_id
_entity_poly.type
_entity_poly.pdbx_seq_one_letter_code
_entity_poly.pdbx_strand_id
1 'polypeptide(L)'
;MDGECHASSWGRYHFGNELGYLVGCLRAMHALMDNPDRVLDADLLCQLHDLAVADVFKRSSPPLRARFQLGYRMQPVEFALHLGRNYSAQGLAEFHRSTAATNGWIEVEPPTREHAGRLIAHARSPKQCFDKAQDILSHYAARVPSPANRRMGAEPDDATLHAIAQCCQQLNQHHLFAEANIRTIGFLCLNKLLLDQGAPATILEYPKVLDMCATADIIAAIRKGQHRFQALQAA
;
A
#
# COMPACT_ATOMS: atom_id res chain seq x y z
N MET A 1 1.18 -2.89 11.05
CA MET A 1 1.65 -1.80 11.94
C MET A 1 2.94 -1.28 11.34
N ASP A 2 3.19 0.02 11.41
CA ASP A 2 4.46 0.61 10.99
C ASP A 2 5.56 0.06 11.92
N GLY A 3 6.72 -0.32 11.37
CA GLY A 3 7.85 -0.79 12.17
C GLY A 3 8.32 0.23 13.22
N GLU A 4 8.07 1.52 13.00
CA GLU A 4 8.28 2.60 13.99
C GLU A 4 7.39 2.43 15.23
N CYS A 5 6.14 1.98 15.08
CA CYS A 5 5.22 1.82 16.19
C CYS A 5 5.63 0.66 17.12
N HIS A 6 6.26 -0.40 16.58
CA HIS A 6 6.80 -1.51 17.35
C HIS A 6 7.96 -1.08 18.27
N ALA A 7 8.79 -0.12 17.84
CA ALA A 7 9.94 0.36 18.61
C ALA A 7 9.55 1.34 19.74
N SER A 8 8.30 1.80 19.80
CA SER A 8 7.82 2.68 20.87
C SER A 8 7.65 1.93 22.20
N SER A 9 7.70 2.66 23.32
CA SER A 9 7.45 2.11 24.67
C SER A 9 6.07 1.43 24.81
N TRP A 10 5.13 1.80 23.94
CA TRP A 10 3.78 1.25 23.86
C TRP A 10 3.64 0.11 22.83
N GLY A 11 4.59 -0.02 21.90
CA GLY A 11 4.59 -1.03 20.83
C GLY A 11 4.56 -2.46 21.37
N ARG A 12 5.12 -2.68 22.57
CA ARG A 12 5.07 -3.97 23.29
C ARG A 12 3.71 -4.30 23.94
N TYR A 13 2.82 -3.31 24.12
CA TYR A 13 1.57 -3.45 24.87
C TYR A 13 0.30 -3.17 24.05
N HIS A 14 0.43 -2.46 22.93
CA HIS A 14 -0.68 -2.10 22.07
C HIS A 14 -0.38 -2.53 20.63
N PHE A 15 -0.91 -3.70 20.26
CA PHE A 15 -0.73 -4.29 18.93
C PHE A 15 -1.63 -3.66 17.84
N GLY A 16 -2.45 -2.67 18.18
CA GLY A 16 -3.28 -1.94 17.23
C GLY A 16 -4.04 -0.79 17.85
N ASN A 17 -4.13 0.32 17.13
CA ASN A 17 -5.02 1.45 17.46
C ASN A 17 -6.49 1.17 17.04
N GLU A 18 -6.70 0.05 16.34
CA GLU A 18 -7.97 -0.43 15.78
C GLU A 18 -8.09 -1.91 16.13
N LEU A 19 -9.02 -2.27 17.03
CA LEU A 19 -9.21 -3.66 17.46
C LEU A 19 -9.72 -4.50 16.28
N GLY A 20 -9.26 -5.75 16.18
CA GLY A 20 -9.60 -6.64 15.04
C GLY A 20 -8.79 -6.37 13.77
N TYR A 21 -8.12 -5.23 13.66
CA TYR A 21 -7.38 -4.84 12.45
C TYR A 21 -6.28 -5.84 12.05
N LEU A 22 -5.42 -6.21 13.00
CA LEU A 22 -4.36 -7.18 12.71
C LEU A 22 -4.94 -8.55 12.35
N VAL A 23 -6.04 -8.95 12.98
CA VAL A 23 -6.76 -10.18 12.65
C VAL A 23 -7.32 -10.12 11.21
N GLY A 24 -7.86 -8.98 10.78
CA GLY A 24 -8.24 -8.73 9.39
C GLY A 24 -7.07 -8.90 8.41
N CYS A 25 -5.94 -8.23 8.67
CA CYS A 25 -4.75 -8.38 7.85
C CYS A 25 -4.23 -9.83 7.77
N LEU A 26 -4.24 -10.56 8.89
CA LEU A 26 -3.80 -11.96 8.92
C LEU A 26 -4.77 -12.86 8.15
N ARG A 27 -6.10 -12.63 8.24
CA ARG A 27 -7.09 -13.34 7.41
C ARG A 27 -6.85 -13.11 5.92
N ALA A 28 -6.60 -11.86 5.52
CA ALA A 28 -6.30 -11.53 4.13
C ALA A 28 -4.98 -12.18 3.65
N MET A 29 -3.94 -12.18 4.50
CA MET A 29 -2.68 -12.85 4.20
C MET A 29 -2.86 -14.37 4.07
N HIS A 30 -3.66 -14.99 4.94
CA HIS A 30 -3.98 -16.41 4.85
C HIS A 30 -4.69 -16.74 3.52
N ALA A 31 -5.66 -15.91 3.11
CA ALA A 31 -6.36 -16.09 1.83
C ALA A 31 -5.40 -16.02 0.62
N LEU A 32 -4.37 -15.17 0.67
CA LEU A 32 -3.30 -15.14 -0.32
C LEU A 32 -2.46 -16.43 -0.33
N MET A 33 -2.15 -16.96 0.85
CA MET A 33 -1.35 -18.17 0.99
C MET A 33 -2.09 -19.44 0.55
N ASP A 34 -3.42 -19.47 0.68
CA ASP A 34 -4.26 -20.58 0.21
C ASP A 34 -4.35 -20.66 -1.32
N ASN A 35 -4.12 -19.53 -2.01
CA ASN A 35 -4.20 -19.43 -3.47
C ASN A 35 -2.97 -18.69 -4.04
N PRO A 36 -1.75 -19.25 -3.90
CA PRO A 36 -0.52 -18.54 -4.22
C PRO A 36 -0.39 -18.18 -5.70
N ASP A 37 -1.04 -18.95 -6.58
CA ASP A 37 -1.02 -18.74 -8.03
C ASP A 37 -2.09 -17.77 -8.52
N ARG A 38 -2.99 -17.30 -7.64
CA ARG A 38 -3.99 -16.29 -8.00
C ARG A 38 -3.29 -14.98 -8.31
N VAL A 39 -3.35 -14.56 -9.57
CA VAL A 39 -2.83 -13.25 -10.02
C VAL A 39 -3.58 -12.12 -9.30
N LEU A 40 -2.84 -11.08 -8.90
CA LEU A 40 -3.43 -9.90 -8.31
C LEU A 40 -4.14 -9.06 -9.39
N ASP A 41 -5.46 -9.12 -9.40
CA ASP A 41 -6.36 -8.28 -10.20
C ASP A 41 -7.20 -7.36 -9.28
N ALA A 42 -8.06 -6.54 -9.89
CA ALA A 42 -8.90 -5.60 -9.13
C ALA A 42 -9.84 -6.33 -8.16
N ASP A 43 -10.43 -7.45 -8.57
CA ASP A 43 -11.28 -8.27 -7.70
C ASP A 43 -10.53 -8.79 -6.47
N LEU A 44 -9.35 -9.39 -6.67
CA LEU A 44 -8.53 -9.85 -5.54
C LEU A 44 -8.11 -8.69 -4.64
N LEU A 45 -7.70 -7.55 -5.22
CA LEU A 45 -7.35 -6.37 -4.44
C LEU A 45 -8.50 -5.91 -3.54
N CYS A 46 -9.72 -5.88 -4.08
CA CYS A 46 -10.94 -5.53 -3.34
C CYS A 46 -11.24 -6.55 -2.24
N GLN A 47 -11.11 -7.85 -2.54
CA GLN A 47 -11.30 -8.92 -1.56
C GLN A 47 -10.32 -8.81 -0.39
N LEU A 48 -9.04 -8.52 -0.67
CA LEU A 48 -8.01 -8.33 0.35
C LEU A 48 -8.29 -7.13 1.24
N HIS A 49 -8.74 -6.03 0.65
CA HIS A 49 -9.21 -4.86 1.39
C HIS A 49 -10.36 -5.25 2.33
N ASP A 50 -11.40 -5.90 1.79
CA ASP A 50 -12.61 -6.24 2.54
C ASP A 50 -12.31 -7.19 3.70
N LEU A 51 -11.45 -8.19 3.49
CA LEU A 51 -10.95 -9.06 4.56
C LEU A 51 -10.15 -8.28 5.63
N ALA A 52 -9.35 -7.29 5.21
CA ALA A 52 -8.55 -6.48 6.12
C ALA A 52 -9.39 -5.56 7.01
N VAL A 53 -10.51 -5.06 6.50
CA VAL A 53 -11.39 -4.11 7.23
C VAL A 53 -12.61 -4.77 7.88
N ALA A 54 -12.94 -6.00 7.50
CA ALA A 54 -14.03 -6.77 8.12
C ALA A 54 -13.82 -6.88 9.64
N ASP A 55 -14.87 -6.61 10.41
CA ASP A 55 -14.88 -6.72 11.87
C ASP A 55 -13.81 -5.86 12.57
N VAL A 56 -13.34 -4.80 11.93
CA VAL A 56 -12.44 -3.84 12.57
C VAL A 56 -13.25 -2.91 13.48
N PHE A 57 -13.06 -3.08 14.78
CA PHE A 57 -13.67 -2.25 15.81
C PHE A 57 -12.69 -1.18 16.25
N LYS A 58 -13.00 0.09 15.98
CA LYS A 58 -12.35 1.16 16.73
C LYS A 58 -12.86 1.16 18.17
N ARG A 59 -11.98 1.45 19.14
CA ARG A 59 -12.36 1.91 20.50
C ARG A 59 -12.99 3.32 20.46
N SER A 60 -13.74 3.64 19.42
CA SER A 60 -14.15 5.00 19.09
C SER A 60 -15.61 5.04 18.66
N SER A 61 -16.22 6.21 18.87
CA SER A 61 -17.63 6.54 18.67
C SER A 61 -18.21 6.12 17.29
N PRO A 62 -19.54 5.97 17.17
CA PRO A 62 -20.25 5.60 15.94
C PRO A 62 -19.79 6.26 14.60
N PRO A 63 -19.35 7.54 14.55
CA PRO A 63 -18.90 8.18 13.30
C PRO A 63 -17.70 7.51 12.62
N LEU A 64 -16.92 6.72 13.34
CA LEU A 64 -15.68 6.12 12.82
C LEU A 64 -15.87 4.74 12.19
N ARG A 65 -16.96 4.01 12.51
CA ARG A 65 -17.30 2.74 11.83
C ARG A 65 -17.71 2.97 10.37
N ALA A 66 -18.38 4.09 10.09
CA ALA A 66 -18.82 4.46 8.75
C ALA A 66 -17.68 4.71 7.75
N ARG A 67 -16.41 4.76 8.21
CA ARG A 67 -15.23 4.92 7.36
C ARG A 67 -14.68 3.58 6.82
N PHE A 68 -14.90 2.46 7.51
CA PHE A 68 -14.49 1.13 7.05
C PHE A 68 -15.58 0.51 6.20
N GLN A 69 -15.79 1.11 5.02
CA GLN A 69 -16.75 0.64 4.04
C GLN A 69 -16.11 -0.48 3.24
N LEU A 70 -16.88 -1.52 2.94
CA LEU A 70 -16.45 -2.57 2.01
C LEU A 70 -16.49 -2.03 0.58
N GLY A 71 -15.63 -2.60 -0.26
CA GLY A 71 -15.54 -2.24 -1.67
C GLY A 71 -14.88 -0.91 -1.95
N TYR A 72 -14.83 -0.58 -3.23
CA TYR A 72 -14.28 0.68 -3.75
C TYR A 72 -15.12 1.90 -3.31
N ARG A 73 -14.43 3.02 -3.07
CA ARG A 73 -15.04 4.25 -2.54
C ARG A 73 -15.95 4.97 -3.55
N MET A 74 -16.76 5.89 -3.03
CA MET A 74 -17.50 6.89 -3.82
C MET A 74 -17.06 8.33 -3.54
N GLN A 75 -16.80 8.62 -2.26
CA GLN A 75 -16.42 9.90 -1.71
C GLN A 75 -14.96 10.28 -2.07
N PRO A 76 -14.61 11.57 -2.03
CA PRO A 76 -13.21 11.95 -2.06
C PRO A 76 -12.49 11.49 -0.79
N VAL A 77 -11.17 11.29 -0.90
CA VAL A 77 -10.30 10.99 0.24
C VAL A 77 -9.16 11.99 0.26
N GLU A 78 -8.86 12.52 1.43
CA GLU A 78 -7.78 13.49 1.65
C GLU A 78 -6.87 12.98 2.76
N PHE A 79 -5.57 13.22 2.60
CA PHE A 79 -4.60 12.99 3.67
C PHE A 79 -3.45 13.99 3.60
N ALA A 80 -2.84 14.24 4.75
CA ALA A 80 -1.76 15.20 4.89
C ALA A 80 -0.42 14.66 4.36
N LEU A 81 0.32 15.52 3.70
CA LEU A 81 1.69 15.30 3.25
C LEU A 81 2.65 16.09 4.13
N HIS A 82 3.65 15.42 4.70
CA HIS A 82 4.65 16.01 5.58
C HIS A 82 6.05 15.85 4.99
N LEU A 83 6.75 16.98 4.84
CA LEU A 83 8.12 17.02 4.33
C LEU A 83 9.04 16.13 5.18
N GLY A 84 9.83 15.28 4.50
CA GLY A 84 10.76 14.37 5.17
C GLY A 84 10.10 13.16 5.84
N ARG A 85 8.79 12.96 5.63
CA ARG A 85 8.04 11.82 6.17
C ARG A 85 7.40 11.00 5.06
N ASN A 86 6.22 11.40 4.59
CA ASN A 86 5.49 10.74 3.50
C ASN A 86 5.52 11.53 2.19
N TYR A 87 6.49 12.44 2.08
CA TYR A 87 6.69 13.32 0.95
C TYR A 87 8.18 13.61 0.74
N SER A 88 8.62 13.56 -0.52
CA SER A 88 9.91 14.11 -0.95
C SER A 88 9.76 14.98 -2.20
N ALA A 89 10.63 15.98 -2.36
CA ALA A 89 10.59 16.88 -3.53
C ALA A 89 10.80 16.11 -4.85
N GLN A 90 11.65 15.09 -4.83
CA GLN A 90 11.84 14.20 -5.97
C GLN A 90 10.59 13.35 -6.24
N GLY A 91 9.93 12.83 -5.21
CA GLY A 91 8.65 12.11 -5.35
C GLY A 91 7.56 12.97 -5.98
N LEU A 92 7.43 14.23 -5.55
CA LEU A 92 6.50 15.17 -6.19
C LEU A 92 6.87 15.43 -7.66
N ALA A 93 8.16 15.59 -7.97
CA ALA A 93 8.61 15.79 -9.35
C ALA A 93 8.33 14.56 -10.22
N GLU A 94 8.46 13.35 -9.68
CA GLU A 94 8.07 12.10 -10.34
C GLU A 94 6.56 12.07 -10.60
N PHE A 95 5.75 12.43 -9.60
CA PHE A 95 4.29 12.53 -9.74
C PHE A 95 3.90 13.51 -10.86
N HIS A 96 4.44 14.72 -10.87
CA HIS A 96 4.13 15.73 -11.91
C HIS A 96 4.51 15.32 -13.33
N ARG A 97 5.49 14.44 -13.51
CA ARG A 97 5.84 13.85 -14.82
C ARG A 97 4.93 12.70 -15.23
N SER A 98 4.15 12.15 -14.29
CA SER A 98 3.26 11.03 -14.55
C SER A 98 1.91 11.49 -15.10
N THR A 99 1.18 10.58 -15.75
CA THR A 99 -0.20 10.83 -16.19
C THR A 99 -1.17 11.04 -15.03
N ALA A 100 -0.81 10.64 -13.80
CA ALA A 100 -1.64 10.84 -12.63
C ALA A 100 -1.80 12.32 -12.24
N ALA A 101 -0.84 13.17 -12.59
CA ALA A 101 -0.89 14.60 -12.30
C ALA A 101 -1.87 15.38 -13.20
N THR A 102 -2.31 14.80 -14.32
CA THR A 102 -3.13 15.53 -15.32
C THR A 102 -4.44 14.82 -15.66
N ASN A 103 -4.66 13.60 -15.16
CA ASN A 103 -5.88 12.82 -15.44
C ASN A 103 -7.09 13.19 -14.54
N GLY A 104 -6.93 14.18 -13.65
CA GLY A 104 -7.97 14.68 -12.76
C GLY A 104 -8.37 13.74 -11.62
N TRP A 105 -7.63 12.66 -11.35
CA TRP A 105 -7.89 11.76 -10.21
C TRP A 105 -7.35 12.30 -8.90
N ILE A 106 -6.20 12.96 -8.97
CA ILE A 106 -5.42 13.37 -7.81
C ILE A 106 -5.07 14.84 -7.96
N GLU A 107 -5.31 15.59 -6.89
CA GLU A 107 -4.81 16.94 -6.70
C GLU A 107 -3.81 16.92 -5.54
N VAL A 108 -2.71 17.67 -5.68
CA VAL A 108 -1.65 17.73 -4.68
C VAL A 108 -1.35 19.18 -4.36
N GLU A 109 -1.43 19.51 -3.08
CA GLU A 109 -0.90 20.73 -2.52
C GLU A 109 0.40 20.40 -1.76
N PRO A 110 1.56 20.89 -2.20
CA PRO A 110 2.82 20.55 -1.58
C PRO A 110 2.96 21.12 -0.16
N PRO A 111 3.64 20.41 0.76
CA PRO A 111 3.93 20.94 2.08
C PRO A 111 4.87 22.15 2.00
N THR A 112 4.70 23.06 2.94
CA THR A 112 5.68 24.12 3.24
C THR A 112 6.48 23.73 4.49
N ARG A 113 7.44 24.57 4.89
CA ARG A 113 8.15 24.35 6.16
C ARG A 113 7.23 24.49 7.38
N GLU A 114 6.16 25.26 7.25
CA GLU A 114 5.27 25.63 8.36
C GLU A 114 3.97 24.80 8.37
N HIS A 115 3.52 24.36 7.19
CA HIS A 115 2.24 23.69 7.02
C HIS A 115 2.40 22.37 6.28
N ALA A 116 1.68 21.36 6.74
CA ALA A 116 1.50 20.13 5.99
C ALA A 116 0.80 20.44 4.65
N GLY A 117 1.24 19.75 3.60
CA GLY A 117 0.54 19.72 2.33
C GLY A 117 -0.61 18.71 2.41
N ARG A 118 -1.26 18.48 1.28
CA ARG A 118 -2.31 17.47 1.16
C ARG A 118 -2.32 16.83 -0.21
N LEU A 119 -2.73 15.57 -0.22
CA LEU A 119 -3.17 14.89 -1.43
C LEU A 119 -4.68 14.68 -1.33
N ILE A 120 -5.39 15.03 -2.40
CA ILE A 120 -6.83 14.84 -2.55
C ILE A 120 -7.04 13.85 -3.69
N ALA A 121 -7.63 12.70 -3.38
CA ALA A 121 -8.14 11.77 -4.37
C ALA A 121 -9.63 12.07 -4.60
N HIS A 122 -9.98 12.60 -5.77
CA HIS A 122 -11.34 13.08 -6.06
C HIS A 122 -12.37 11.96 -6.07
N ALA A 123 -13.64 12.31 -5.82
CA ALA A 123 -14.78 11.40 -5.89
C ALA A 123 -14.85 10.65 -7.24
N ARG A 124 -15.15 9.36 -7.18
CA ARG A 124 -15.23 8.44 -8.33
C ARG A 124 -16.25 7.36 -8.02
N SER A 125 -16.93 6.83 -9.04
CA SER A 125 -17.82 5.70 -8.81
C SER A 125 -17.01 4.44 -8.47
N PRO A 126 -17.61 3.43 -7.80
CA PRO A 126 -16.91 2.19 -7.49
C PRO A 126 -16.42 1.48 -8.76
N LYS A 127 -17.19 1.56 -9.85
CA LYS A 127 -16.77 1.07 -11.16
C LYS A 127 -15.53 1.79 -11.69
N GLN A 128 -15.47 3.12 -11.60
CA GLN A 128 -14.28 3.85 -12.03
C GLN A 128 -13.05 3.46 -11.20
N CYS A 129 -13.21 3.30 -9.89
CA CYS A 129 -12.14 2.84 -9.00
C CYS A 129 -11.68 1.41 -9.33
N PHE A 130 -12.61 0.51 -9.62
CA PHE A 130 -12.30 -0.84 -10.11
C PHE A 130 -11.50 -0.79 -11.41
N ASP A 131 -12.02 -0.07 -12.41
CA ASP A 131 -11.39 0.05 -13.73
C ASP A 131 -9.99 0.66 -13.58
N LYS A 132 -9.79 1.59 -12.62
CA LYS A 132 -8.48 2.18 -12.33
C LYS A 132 -7.52 1.22 -11.61
N ALA A 133 -8.01 0.41 -10.68
CA ALA A 133 -7.20 -0.66 -10.07
C ALA A 133 -6.72 -1.64 -11.14
N GLN A 134 -7.65 -2.07 -12.00
CA GLN A 134 -7.37 -3.01 -13.07
C GLN A 134 -6.35 -2.43 -14.07
N ASP A 135 -6.51 -1.17 -14.47
CA ASP A 135 -5.56 -0.45 -15.31
C ASP A 135 -4.13 -0.47 -14.73
N ILE A 136 -3.97 -0.10 -13.45
CA ILE A 136 -2.66 -0.07 -12.79
C ILE A 136 -2.04 -1.47 -12.70
N LEU A 137 -2.83 -2.48 -12.32
CA LEU A 137 -2.36 -3.86 -12.18
C LEU A 137 -2.02 -4.50 -13.54
N SER A 138 -2.80 -4.20 -14.59
CA SER A 138 -2.50 -4.65 -15.95
C SER A 138 -1.23 -4.01 -16.50
N HIS A 139 -0.98 -2.73 -16.23
CA HIS A 139 0.30 -2.08 -16.57
C HIS A 139 1.49 -2.72 -15.86
N TYR A 140 1.33 -3.12 -14.61
CA TYR A 140 2.35 -3.89 -13.89
C TYR A 140 2.58 -5.26 -14.54
N ALA A 141 1.52 -6.04 -14.77
CA ALA A 141 1.61 -7.38 -15.34
C ALA A 141 2.23 -7.40 -16.74
N ALA A 142 2.03 -6.34 -17.53
CA ALA A 142 2.67 -6.17 -18.83
C ALA A 142 4.20 -5.95 -18.76
N ARG A 143 4.70 -5.42 -17.63
CA ARG A 143 6.13 -5.13 -17.41
C ARG A 143 6.85 -6.23 -16.65
N VAL A 144 6.13 -6.94 -15.78
CA VAL A 144 6.67 -8.00 -14.93
C VAL A 144 5.89 -9.28 -15.20
N PRO A 145 6.34 -10.10 -16.16
CA PRO A 145 5.68 -11.37 -16.43
C PRO A 145 5.78 -12.30 -15.23
N SER A 146 4.82 -13.21 -15.08
CA SER A 146 4.91 -14.26 -14.06
C SER A 146 6.17 -15.10 -14.30
N PRO A 147 7.01 -15.31 -13.28
CA PRO A 147 8.23 -16.09 -13.46
C PRO A 147 7.89 -17.55 -13.75
N ALA A 148 8.39 -18.07 -14.87
CA ALA A 148 8.14 -19.45 -15.30
C ALA A 148 8.80 -20.52 -14.39
N ASN A 149 9.69 -20.12 -13.46
CA ASN A 149 10.39 -21.02 -12.52
C ASN A 149 10.78 -20.25 -11.24
N ARG A 150 9.92 -20.24 -10.22
CA ARG A 150 10.16 -19.52 -8.95
C ARG A 150 11.22 -20.21 -8.11
N ARG A 151 12.42 -19.62 -7.99
CA ARG A 151 13.34 -19.97 -6.90
C ARG A 151 13.03 -19.07 -5.72
N MET A 152 12.45 -19.64 -4.66
CA MET A 152 12.13 -18.91 -3.44
C MET A 152 13.39 -18.29 -2.82
N GLY A 153 13.29 -17.00 -2.45
CA GLY A 153 14.38 -16.24 -1.83
C GLY A 153 15.35 -15.59 -2.83
N ALA A 154 15.01 -15.52 -4.12
CA ALA A 154 15.78 -14.75 -5.08
C ALA A 154 15.52 -13.25 -4.91
N GLU A 155 16.58 -12.44 -4.95
CA GLU A 155 16.44 -10.99 -5.00
C GLU A 155 15.89 -10.59 -6.39
N PRO A 156 14.73 -9.93 -6.46
CA PRO A 156 14.20 -9.43 -7.72
C PRO A 156 15.14 -8.38 -8.32
N ASP A 157 15.25 -8.36 -9.65
CA ASP A 157 16.05 -7.34 -10.33
C ASP A 157 15.49 -5.93 -10.11
N ASP A 158 16.34 -4.93 -10.34
CA ASP A 158 16.00 -3.52 -10.12
C ASP A 158 14.77 -3.07 -10.94
N ALA A 159 14.59 -3.62 -12.15
CA ALA A 159 13.46 -3.28 -13.01
C ALA A 159 12.14 -3.81 -12.43
N THR A 160 12.16 -5.03 -11.88
CA THR A 160 11.04 -5.69 -11.22
C THR A 160 10.66 -4.95 -9.94
N LEU A 161 11.63 -4.65 -9.07
CA LEU A 161 11.38 -3.86 -7.85
C LEU A 161 10.83 -2.48 -8.17
N HIS A 162 11.35 -1.83 -9.21
CA HIS A 162 10.85 -0.55 -9.65
C HIS A 162 9.40 -0.62 -10.14
N ALA A 163 9.03 -1.67 -10.89
CA ALA A 163 7.65 -1.87 -11.33
C ALA A 163 6.71 -2.17 -10.15
N ILE A 164 7.13 -2.97 -9.17
CA ILE A 164 6.37 -3.23 -7.94
C ILE A 164 6.17 -1.93 -7.14
N ALA A 165 7.23 -1.16 -6.93
CA ALA A 165 7.20 0.11 -6.20
C ALA A 165 6.23 1.11 -6.86
N GLN A 166 6.30 1.27 -8.18
CA GLN A 166 5.40 2.15 -8.94
C GLN A 166 3.95 1.68 -8.89
N CYS A 167 3.69 0.37 -9.04
CA CYS A 167 2.35 -0.19 -8.94
C CYS A 167 1.72 0.11 -7.57
N CYS A 168 2.45 -0.19 -6.49
CA CYS A 168 1.99 0.08 -5.12
C CYS A 168 1.80 1.57 -4.85
N GLN A 169 2.73 2.42 -5.29
CA GLN A 169 2.60 3.87 -5.11
C GLN A 169 1.37 4.41 -5.84
N GLN A 170 1.14 4.01 -7.09
CA GLN A 170 -0.04 4.44 -7.84
C GLN A 170 -1.33 3.98 -7.17
N LEU A 171 -1.44 2.71 -6.78
CA LEU A 171 -2.62 2.20 -6.07
C LEU A 171 -2.89 2.98 -4.78
N ASN A 172 -1.84 3.25 -4.00
CA ASN A 172 -1.97 4.00 -2.75
C ASN A 172 -2.38 5.46 -3.00
N GLN A 173 -1.70 6.18 -3.91
CA GLN A 173 -2.00 7.58 -4.24
C GLN A 173 -3.43 7.80 -4.76
N HIS A 174 -3.98 6.86 -5.53
CA HIS A 174 -5.37 6.97 -6.02
C HIS A 174 -6.42 6.73 -4.93
N HIS A 175 -5.98 6.18 -3.77
CA HIS A 175 -6.82 5.94 -2.61
C HIS A 175 -8.14 5.25 -2.97
N LEU A 176 -8.09 4.14 -3.69
CA LEU A 176 -9.28 3.53 -4.31
C LEU A 176 -10.33 3.03 -3.29
N PHE A 177 -9.97 2.94 -2.02
CA PHE A 177 -10.85 2.59 -0.91
C PHE A 177 -11.11 3.76 0.02
N ALA A 178 -12.20 3.69 0.80
CA ALA A 178 -12.60 4.73 1.75
C ALA A 178 -11.55 4.94 2.86
N GLU A 179 -10.91 3.85 3.27
CA GLU A 179 -9.96 3.78 4.37
C GLU A 179 -9.04 2.57 4.14
N ALA A 180 -8.02 2.38 4.98
CA ALA A 180 -7.14 1.21 4.98
C ALA A 180 -6.33 0.97 3.68
N ASN A 181 -6.26 1.97 2.78
CA ASN A 181 -5.45 1.92 1.56
C ASN A 181 -4.00 1.53 1.85
N ILE A 182 -3.30 2.26 2.72
CA ILE A 182 -1.87 2.00 2.98
C ILE A 182 -1.58 0.59 3.49
N ARG A 183 -2.56 -0.05 4.12
CA ARG A 183 -2.38 -1.40 4.66
C ARG A 183 -2.76 -2.46 3.65
N THR A 184 -3.83 -2.24 2.89
CA THR A 184 -4.16 -3.08 1.73
C THR A 184 -3.00 -3.06 0.74
N ILE A 185 -2.46 -1.88 0.46
CA ILE A 185 -1.41 -1.72 -0.55
C ILE A 185 -0.03 -2.06 0.01
N GLY A 186 0.41 -1.36 1.06
CA GLY A 186 1.76 -1.48 1.60
C GLY A 186 2.03 -2.76 2.39
N PHE A 187 0.99 -3.46 2.88
CA PHE A 187 1.16 -4.74 3.57
C PHE A 187 0.72 -5.94 2.73
N LEU A 188 -0.47 -5.92 2.10
CA LEU A 188 -0.99 -7.11 1.38
C LEU A 188 -0.53 -7.14 -0.08
N CYS A 189 -0.87 -6.12 -0.88
CA CYS A 189 -0.53 -6.03 -2.30
C CYS A 189 0.98 -6.13 -2.52
N LEU A 190 1.78 -5.29 -1.83
CA LEU A 190 3.22 -5.29 -1.95
C LEU A 190 3.84 -6.67 -1.70
N ASN A 191 3.45 -7.34 -0.61
CA ASN A 191 3.97 -8.67 -0.31
C ASN A 191 3.49 -9.72 -1.31
N LYS A 192 2.25 -9.64 -1.80
CA LYS A 192 1.79 -10.54 -2.88
C LYS A 192 2.66 -10.39 -4.13
N LEU A 193 2.91 -9.16 -4.57
CA LEU A 193 3.72 -8.90 -5.76
C LEU A 193 5.17 -9.35 -5.59
N LEU A 194 5.76 -9.18 -4.40
CA LEU A 194 7.11 -9.69 -4.10
C LEU A 194 7.15 -11.22 -4.12
N LEU A 195 6.22 -11.88 -3.42
CA LEU A 195 6.14 -13.33 -3.35
C LEU A 195 5.87 -13.98 -4.71
N ASP A 196 5.07 -13.32 -5.56
CA ASP A 196 4.84 -13.78 -6.94
C ASP A 196 6.12 -13.83 -7.78
N GLN A 197 7.10 -12.99 -7.44
CA GLN A 197 8.42 -12.95 -8.06
C GLN A 197 9.45 -13.85 -7.33
N GLY A 198 9.04 -14.63 -6.33
CA GLY A 198 9.94 -15.45 -5.52
C GLY A 198 10.80 -14.65 -4.53
N ALA A 199 10.52 -13.35 -4.38
CA ALA A 199 11.25 -12.46 -3.48
C ALA A 199 10.84 -12.67 -2.02
N PRO A 200 11.72 -12.37 -1.05
CA PRO A 200 11.32 -12.34 0.36
C PRO A 200 10.27 -11.26 0.61
N ALA A 201 9.36 -11.54 1.54
CA ALA A 201 8.41 -10.56 2.06
C ALA A 201 9.15 -9.37 2.71
N THR A 202 8.48 -8.24 2.80
CA THR A 202 9.01 -7.01 3.38
C THR A 202 8.17 -6.52 4.57
N ILE A 203 8.85 -6.08 5.61
CA ILE A 203 8.26 -5.36 6.75
C ILE A 203 8.67 -3.89 6.65
N LEU A 204 7.82 -3.07 6.02
CA LEU A 204 8.07 -1.64 5.91
C LEU A 204 8.07 -0.98 7.29
N GLU A 205 9.13 -0.24 7.58
CA GLU A 205 9.23 0.55 8.82
C GLU A 205 8.21 1.68 8.84
N TYR A 206 8.05 2.37 7.70
CA TYR A 206 7.06 3.42 7.51
C TYR A 206 6.40 3.25 6.13
N PRO A 207 5.24 2.57 6.05
CA PRO A 207 4.65 2.19 4.76
C PRO A 207 4.16 3.39 3.95
N LYS A 208 3.85 4.52 4.60
CA LYS A 208 3.47 5.79 3.97
C LYS A 208 4.60 6.43 3.13
N VAL A 209 5.76 5.79 3.00
CA VAL A 209 6.70 6.07 1.90
C VAL A 209 6.03 5.94 0.53
N LEU A 210 4.95 5.14 0.42
CA LEU A 210 4.11 4.99 -0.78
C LEU A 210 3.20 6.18 -1.09
N ASP A 211 3.18 7.23 -0.27
CA ASP A 211 2.29 8.38 -0.48
C ASP A 211 2.86 9.32 -1.56
N MET A 212 3.98 9.98 -1.30
CA MET A 212 4.59 10.96 -2.23
C MET A 212 6.12 11.03 -2.10
N CYS A 213 6.79 9.91 -1.77
CA CYS A 213 8.25 9.82 -1.82
C CYS A 213 8.75 9.39 -3.20
N ALA A 214 10.07 9.48 -3.44
CA ALA A 214 10.63 9.05 -4.71
C ALA A 214 10.58 7.54 -4.84
N THR A 215 10.49 7.03 -6.06
CA THR A 215 10.49 5.59 -6.33
C THR A 215 11.74 4.91 -5.75
N ALA A 216 12.89 5.60 -5.80
CA ALA A 216 14.13 5.13 -5.18
C ALA A 216 14.02 4.98 -3.65
N ASP A 217 13.33 5.90 -2.96
CA ASP A 217 13.10 5.82 -1.51
C ASP A 217 12.21 4.63 -1.16
N ILE A 218 11.20 4.35 -1.99
CA ILE A 218 10.31 3.19 -1.83
C ILE A 218 11.10 1.89 -1.99
N ILE A 219 11.94 1.76 -3.03
CA ILE A 219 12.78 0.57 -3.24
C ILE A 219 13.75 0.38 -2.06
N ALA A 220 14.38 1.44 -1.58
CA ALA A 220 15.26 1.38 -0.42
C ALA A 220 14.51 0.91 0.84
N ALA A 221 13.27 1.39 1.05
CA ALA A 221 12.42 0.96 2.16
C ALA A 221 12.01 -0.52 2.03
N ILE A 222 11.69 -0.99 0.82
CA ILE A 222 11.38 -2.41 0.55
C ILE A 222 12.58 -3.29 0.93
N ARG A 223 13.78 -2.97 0.44
CA ARG A 223 15.01 -3.73 0.73
C ARG A 223 15.33 -3.77 2.22
N LYS A 224 15.27 -2.61 2.88
CA LYS A 224 15.46 -2.53 4.33
C LYS A 224 14.44 -3.41 5.08
N GLY A 225 13.18 -3.41 4.64
CA GLY A 225 12.13 -4.26 5.21
C GLY A 225 12.31 -5.75 4.93
N GLN A 226 12.89 -6.14 3.79
CA GLN A 226 13.23 -7.53 3.47
C GLN A 226 14.35 -8.05 4.38
N HIS A 227 15.41 -7.27 4.58
CA HIS A 227 16.47 -7.62 5.54
C HIS A 227 15.91 -7.81 6.96
N ARG A 228 14.98 -6.94 7.37
CA ARG A 228 14.32 -7.06 8.69
C ARG A 228 13.47 -8.33 8.79
N PHE A 229 12.73 -8.67 7.73
CA PHE A 229 11.94 -9.91 7.68
C PHE A 229 12.85 -11.15 7.81
N GLN A 230 13.92 -11.22 7.03
CA GLN A 230 14.89 -12.32 7.08
C GLN A 230 15.55 -12.45 8.46
N ALA A 231 15.92 -11.34 9.09
CA ALA A 231 16.50 -11.34 10.45
C ALA A 231 15.54 -11.94 11.49
N LEU A 232 14.23 -11.72 11.35
CA LEU A 232 13.21 -12.30 12.24
C LEU A 232 12.96 -13.79 11.96
N GLN A 233 13.21 -14.29 10.75
CA GLN A 233 13.13 -15.71 10.44
C GLN A 233 14.31 -16.51 11.00
N ALA A 234 15.45 -15.85 11.22
CA ALA A 234 16.68 -16.45 11.75
C ALA A 234 16.80 -16.41 13.28
N ALA A 235 15.89 -15.71 13.96
CA ALA A 235 15.84 -15.55 15.42
C ALA A 235 14.90 -16.58 16.07
#